data_AF-A0A6M4P761-F1
#
_entry.id   AF-A0A6M4P761-F1
#
_cell.length_a   1.000
_cell.length_b   1.000
_cell.length_c   1.000
_cell.angle_alpha   90.00
_cell.angle_beta   90.00
_cell.angle_gamma   90.00
#
_symmetry.space_group_name_H-M   'P 1'
#
loop_
_entity.id
_entity.type
_entity.pdbx_description
1 polymer ?
#
loop_
_entity_poly.entity_id
_entity_poly.type
_entity_poly.pdbx_seq_one_letter_code
_entity_poly.pdbx_strand_id
1 'polypeptide(L)' 'MSLSTGRPSKNLKKVILSDVTDAEKKTVRVNFNLDEDKYIALKKYALDSRKTVTQLLTEMIDEKVIER' A
#
# COMPACT_ATOMS: atom_id res chain seq x y z
N MET A 1 -26.60 -50.70 -5.03
CA MET A 1 -26.29 -49.39 -4.44
C MET A 1 -25.36 -48.62 -5.37
N SER A 2 -25.73 -47.37 -5.60
CA SER A 2 -25.16 -46.26 -6.39
C SER A 2 -23.82 -46.41 -7.12
N LEU A 3 -23.87 -46.25 -8.44
CA LEU A 3 -22.76 -45.75 -9.27
C LEU A 3 -22.42 -44.33 -8.80
N SER A 4 -21.16 -44.11 -8.42
CA SER A 4 -20.65 -42.81 -7.96
C SER A 4 -20.57 -41.83 -9.14
N THR A 5 -21.64 -41.08 -9.36
CA THR A 5 -21.66 -39.89 -10.22
C THR A 5 -21.04 -38.70 -9.49
N GLY A 6 -19.73 -38.79 -9.24
CA GLY A 6 -18.92 -37.67 -8.76
C GLY A 6 -18.32 -36.90 -9.94
N ARG A 7 -18.81 -35.68 -10.19
CA ARG A 7 -18.27 -34.76 -11.21
C ARG A 7 -16.77 -34.52 -10.97
N PRO A 8 -15.86 -34.78 -11.93
CA PRO A 8 -14.43 -34.56 -11.76
C PRO A 8 -14.12 -33.07 -11.88
N SER A 9 -14.36 -32.31 -10.81
CA SER A 9 -13.91 -30.91 -10.71
C SER A 9 -13.20 -30.60 -9.40
N LYS A 10 -12.95 -31.60 -8.54
CA LYS A 10 -12.48 -31.37 -7.18
C LYS A 10 -10.96 -31.13 -7.04
N ASN A 11 -10.18 -31.08 -8.12
CA ASN A 11 -8.73 -30.87 -8.04
C ASN A 11 -8.18 -29.93 -9.13
N LEU A 12 -8.92 -28.88 -9.49
CA LEU A 12 -8.29 -27.72 -10.10
C LEU A 12 -8.07 -26.70 -8.99
N LYS A 13 -6.81 -26.58 -8.55
CA LYS A 13 -6.36 -25.54 -7.62
C LYS A 13 -6.94 -24.23 -8.12
N LYS A 14 -7.85 -23.68 -7.33
CA LYS A 14 -8.57 -22.44 -7.59
C LYS A 14 -7.48 -21.36 -7.70
N VAL A 15 -7.12 -20.96 -8.91
CA VAL A 15 -6.29 -19.77 -9.13
C VAL A 15 -7.06 -18.62 -8.51
N ILE A 16 -6.56 -18.11 -7.40
CA ILE A 16 -7.24 -17.09 -6.61
C ILE A 16 -6.99 -15.78 -7.35
N LEU A 17 -7.99 -14.91 -7.47
CA LEU A 17 -7.84 -13.57 -8.08
C LEU A 17 -6.73 -12.72 -7.44
N SER A 18 -6.26 -13.11 -6.25
CA SER A 18 -5.09 -12.55 -5.57
C SER A 18 -3.75 -12.83 -6.27
N ASP A 19 -3.69 -13.79 -7.20
CA ASP A 19 -2.47 -14.06 -8.00
C ASP A 19 -2.37 -13.17 -9.25
N VAL A 20 -3.48 -12.53 -9.65
CA VAL A 20 -3.57 -11.66 -10.85
C VAL A 20 -3.63 -10.18 -10.48
N THR A 21 -3.98 -9.87 -9.23
CA THR A 21 -3.89 -8.51 -8.72
C THR A 21 -2.48 -8.32 -8.19
N ASP A 22 -1.70 -7.51 -8.92
CA ASP A 22 -0.40 -6.97 -8.52
C ASP A 22 -0.45 -6.67 -7.02
N ALA A 23 0.22 -7.51 -6.22
CA ALA A 23 -0.01 -7.59 -4.79
C ALA A 23 0.12 -6.18 -4.20
N GLU A 24 -0.99 -5.66 -3.66
CA GLU A 24 -1.06 -4.32 -3.09
C GLU A 24 0.18 -4.11 -2.22
N LYS A 25 1.08 -3.20 -2.66
CA LYS A 25 2.33 -2.93 -1.95
C LYS A 25 1.98 -2.73 -0.49
N LYS A 26 2.49 -3.61 0.40
CA LYS A 26 2.13 -3.61 1.83
C LYS A 26 2.47 -2.25 2.44
N THR A 27 1.49 -1.35 2.51
CA THR A 27 1.68 -0.04 3.11
C THR A 27 1.57 -0.18 4.62
N VAL A 28 2.63 0.16 5.34
CA VAL A 28 2.62 0.22 6.81
C VAL A 28 2.26 1.65 7.23
N ARG A 29 1.25 1.80 8.09
CA ARG A 29 0.90 3.10 8.67
C ARG A 29 1.90 3.43 9.78
N VAL A 30 2.51 4.60 9.70
CA VAL A 30 3.43 5.13 10.72
C VAL A 30 2.75 6.33 11.39
N ASN A 31 2.63 6.28 12.71
CA ASN A 31 2.18 7.42 13.49
C ASN A 31 3.40 8.24 13.93
N PHE A 32 3.38 9.54 13.65
CA PHE A 32 4.41 10.47 14.11
C PHE A 32 3.82 11.42 15.15
N ASN A 33 4.64 11.86 16.09
CA ASN A 33 4.34 12.98 16.96
C ASN A 33 5.17 14.17 16.46
N LEU A 34 4.51 15.29 16.14
CA LEU A 34 5.14 16.55 15.74
C LEU A 34 4.64 17.67 16.64
N ASP A 35 5.52 18.63 16.90
CA ASP A 35 5.14 19.89 17.55
C ASP A 35 4.21 20.71 16.65
N GLU A 36 3.33 21.51 17.25
CA GLU A 36 2.32 22.30 16.52
C GLU A 36 2.95 23.25 15.49
N ASP A 37 4.06 23.91 15.84
CA ASP A 37 4.77 24.81 14.94
C ASP A 37 5.29 24.09 13.68
N LYS A 38 5.83 22.89 13.88
CA LYS A 38 6.36 22.06 12.79
C LYS A 38 5.23 21.52 11.92
N TYR A 39 4.10 21.16 12.51
CA TYR A 39 2.91 20.75 11.77
C TYR A 39 2.38 21.86 10.87
N ILE A 40 2.33 23.09 11.36
CA ILE A 40 1.90 24.27 10.57
C ILE A 40 2.89 24.50 9.41
N ALA A 41 4.19 24.45 9.67
CA ALA A 41 5.21 24.60 8.64
C ALA A 41 5.09 23.52 7.54
N LEU A 42 4.88 22.25 7.94
CA LEU A 42 4.68 21.13 7.02
C LEU A 42 3.45 21.32 6.13
N LYS A 43 2.34 21.81 6.71
CA LYS A 43 1.11 22.10 5.96
C LYS A 43 1.28 23.25 4.98
N LYS A 44 1.97 24.33 5.37
CA LYS A 44 2.28 25.45 4.47
C LYS A 44 3.10 24.95 3.27
N TYR A 45 4.15 24.17 3.54
CA TYR A 45 5.01 23.61 2.50
C TYR A 45 4.29 22.64 1.55
N ALA A 46 3.38 21.81 2.09
CA ALA A 46 2.52 20.95 1.27
C ALA A 46 1.59 21.76 0.35
N LEU A 47 1.07 22.88 0.85
CA LEU A 47 0.20 23.78 0.09
C LEU A 47 0.96 24.48 -1.03
N ASP A 48 2.17 24.97 -0.76
CA ASP A 48 3.04 25.64 -1.74
C ASP A 48 3.49 24.68 -2.86
N SER A 49 3.81 23.44 -2.50
CA SER A 49 4.20 22.39 -3.45
C SER A 49 3.02 21.74 -4.19
N ARG A 50 1.77 22.09 -3.83
CA ARG A 50 0.52 21.47 -4.33
C ARG A 50 0.49 19.94 -4.20
N LYS A 51 1.20 19.39 -3.21
CA LYS A 51 1.24 17.95 -2.92
C LYS A 51 0.55 17.65 -1.60
N THR A 52 0.10 16.42 -1.42
CA THR A 52 -0.37 15.99 -0.10
C THR A 52 0.81 15.77 0.83
N VAL A 53 0.59 15.93 2.15
CA VAL A 53 1.63 15.64 3.15
C VAL A 53 2.17 14.22 3.02
N THR A 54 1.31 13.26 2.64
CA THR A 54 1.73 11.87 2.41
C THR A 54 2.66 11.74 1.21
N GLN A 55 2.33 12.36 0.07
CA GLN A 55 3.20 12.34 -1.10
C GLN A 55 4.54 13.02 -0.81
N LEU A 56 4.49 14.17 -0.14
CA LEU A 56 5.67 14.94 0.21
C LEU A 56 6.62 14.15 1.11
N LEU A 57 6.09 13.49 2.14
CA LEU A 57 6.89 12.65 3.03
C LEU A 57 7.46 11.43 2.30
N THR A 58 6.68 10.78 1.43
CA THR A 58 7.16 9.64 0.64
C THR A 58 8.30 10.07 -0.29
N GLU A 59 8.15 11.17 -1.02
CA GLU A 59 9.19 11.70 -1.91
C GLU A 59 10.46 12.08 -1.14
N MET A 60 10.32 12.77 0.00
CA MET A 60 11.48 13.11 0.84
C MET A 60 12.20 11.88 1.40
N ILE A 61 11.46 10.81 1.69
CA ILE A 61 12.04 9.53 2.12
C ILE A 61 12.77 8.88 0.94
N ASP A 62 12.16 8.83 -0.23
CA ASP A 62 12.77 8.26 -1.43
C ASP A 62 14.08 8.99 -1.79
N GLU A 63 14.07 10.33 -1.82
CA GLU A 63 15.26 11.14 -2.05
C GLU A 63 16.37 10.86 -1.02
N LYS A 64 16.04 10.83 0.28
CA LYS A 64 17.07 10.72 1.34
C LYS A 64 17.54 9.30 1.66
N VAL A 65 16.72 8.28 1.36
CA VAL A 65 17.00 6.89 1.71
C VAL A 65 17.52 6.09 0.53
N ILE A 66 17.13 6.44 -0.71
CA ILE A 66 17.52 5.70 -1.92
C ILE A 66 18.84 6.24 -2.51
N GLU A 67 19.24 7.49 -2.22
CA GLU A 67 20.59 8.01 -2.57
C GLU A 67 21.72 7.46 -1.65
N ARG A 68 21.79 6.13 -1.49
CA ARG A 68 22.94 5.44 -0.89
C ARG A 68 23.71 4.61 -1.91
#